data_AF-A0A4U6D3V1-F1
#
_entry.id   AF-A0A4U6D3V1-F1
#
_cell.length_a   1.000
_cell.length_b   1.000
_cell.length_c   1.000
_cell.angle_alpha   90.00
_cell.angle_beta   90.00
_cell.angle_gamma   90.00
#
_symmetry.space_group_name_H-M   'P 1'
#
loop_
_entity.id
_entity.type
_entity.pdbx_description
1 polymer ?
#
loop_
_entity_poly.entity_id
_entity_poly.type
_entity_poly.pdbx_seq_one_letter_code
_entity_poly.pdbx_strand_id
1 'polypeptide(L)'
;MAVKELRYENGRLLGLFIPIEDIEGLKGDLKTDSHFLSYLDELLFKQQESEPALQELLPNGLSSQQTNDRAAKVITNLHREAFSKGVPMYYRDARATPPKEFIRANPNGSEDLVSLDISTAEYTLIKHLVPKGEGSWAFVHVESESSRTHYN
;
A
#
# COMPACT_ATOMS: atom_id res chain seq x y z
N MET A 1 -17.04 -5.46 27.58
CA MET A 1 -16.80 -5.76 26.16
C MET A 1 -17.47 -4.73 25.28
N ALA A 2 -16.70 -4.00 24.46
CA ALA A 2 -17.21 -3.02 23.52
C ALA A 2 -17.23 -3.61 22.10
N VAL A 3 -18.32 -4.31 21.75
CA VAL A 3 -18.48 -4.87 20.39
C VAL A 3 -19.00 -3.80 19.45
N LYS A 4 -18.34 -3.62 18.30
CA LYS A 4 -18.86 -2.79 17.21
C LYS A 4 -19.42 -3.66 16.11
N GLU A 5 -20.64 -3.35 15.67
CA GLU A 5 -21.24 -4.01 14.51
C GLU A 5 -20.76 -3.33 13.22
N LEU A 6 -20.24 -4.13 12.30
CA LEU A 6 -19.98 -3.73 10.93
C LEU A 6 -21.21 -4.09 10.10
N ARG A 7 -21.78 -3.13 9.37
CA ARG A 7 -22.99 -3.31 8.57
C ARG A 7 -22.76 -2.84 7.13
N TYR A 8 -23.41 -3.50 6.19
CA TYR A 8 -23.53 -3.02 4.81
C TYR A 8 -24.38 -1.75 4.75
N GLU A 9 -24.27 -0.99 3.65
CA GLU A 9 -25.09 0.21 3.40
C GLU A 9 -26.61 -0.09 3.43
N ASN A 10 -27.00 -1.32 3.10
CA ASN A 10 -28.39 -1.80 3.20
C ASN A 10 -28.81 -2.24 4.61
N GLY A 11 -27.97 -2.01 5.63
CA GLY A 11 -28.24 -2.29 7.04
C GLY A 11 -27.99 -3.74 7.48
N ARG A 12 -27.64 -4.66 6.57
CA ARG A 12 -27.33 -6.06 6.92
C ARG A 12 -26.03 -6.16 7.72
N LEU A 13 -26.02 -6.99 8.77
CA LEU A 13 -24.80 -7.25 9.56
C LEU A 13 -23.75 -7.95 8.68
N LEU A 14 -22.58 -7.32 8.57
CA LEU A 14 -21.41 -7.83 7.88
C LEU A 14 -20.50 -8.59 8.85
N GLY A 15 -20.33 -8.07 10.06
CA GLY A 15 -19.45 -8.68 11.05
C GLY A 15 -19.45 -7.95 12.38
N LEU A 16 -18.73 -8.51 13.35
CA LEU A 16 -18.49 -7.91 14.65
C LEU A 16 -17.01 -7.60 14.77
N PHE A 17 -16.69 -6.38 15.19
CA PHE A 17 -15.34 -5.98 15.57
C PHE A 17 -15.23 -6.04 17.09
N ILE A 18 -14.29 -6.85 17.56
CA ILE A 18 -13.98 -7.04 18.97
C ILE A 18 -12.50 -6.66 19.14
N PRO A 19 -12.18 -5.65 19.96
CA PRO A 19 -10.79 -5.30 20.27
C PRO A 19 -10.05 -6.50 20.88
N ILE A 20 -8.74 -6.63 20.58
CA ILE A 20 -7.96 -7.78 21.04
C ILE A 20 -7.86 -7.83 22.57
N GLU A 21 -7.82 -6.67 23.23
CA GLU A 21 -7.86 -6.57 24.69
C GLU A 21 -9.15 -7.11 25.34
N ASP A 22 -10.24 -7.21 24.58
CA ASP A 22 -11.54 -7.73 25.05
C ASP A 22 -11.70 -9.23 24.80
N ILE A 23 -10.79 -9.88 24.06
CA ILE A 23 -10.91 -11.28 23.64
C ILE A 23 -10.86 -12.25 24.84
N GLU A 24 -10.00 -12.03 25.83
CA GLU A 24 -9.94 -12.88 27.02
C GLU A 24 -11.25 -12.84 27.83
N GLY A 25 -11.87 -11.65 27.93
CA GLY A 25 -13.20 -11.50 28.52
C GLY A 25 -14.27 -12.26 27.73
N LEU A 26 -14.25 -12.15 26.40
CA LEU A 26 -15.15 -12.90 25.52
C LEU A 26 -15.00 -14.42 25.70
N LYS A 27 -13.77 -14.94 25.79
CA LYS A 27 -13.53 -16.37 26.00
C LYS A 27 -14.09 -16.86 27.34
N GLY A 28 -13.97 -16.05 28.38
CA GLY A 28 -14.55 -16.35 29.70
C GLY A 28 -16.07 -16.38 29.72
N ASP A 29 -16.73 -15.61 28.85
CA ASP A 29 -18.19 -15.54 28.75
C ASP A 29 -18.79 -16.62 27.83
N LEU A 30 -17.96 -17.29 27.02
CA LEU A 30 -18.39 -18.35 26.11
C LEU A 30 -18.54 -19.69 26.83
N LYS A 31 -19.51 -20.49 26.39
CA LYS A 31 -19.65 -21.87 26.87
C LYS A 31 -18.41 -22.67 26.48
N THR A 32 -17.91 -23.47 27.42
CA THR A 32 -16.67 -24.25 27.30
C THR A 32 -16.66 -25.21 26.11
N ASP A 33 -17.82 -25.68 25.66
CA ASP A 33 -17.96 -26.59 24.51
C ASP A 33 -18.46 -25.89 23.23
N SER A 34 -18.35 -24.57 23.16
CA SER A 34 -18.81 -23.81 22.00
C SER A 34 -17.88 -23.99 20.81
N HIS A 35 -18.43 -24.37 19.65
CA HIS A 35 -17.70 -24.37 18.37
C HIS A 35 -17.03 -23.02 18.06
N PHE A 36 -17.64 -21.92 18.52
CA PHE A 36 -17.08 -20.57 18.34
C PHE A 36 -15.83 -20.35 19.20
N LEU A 37 -15.78 -20.94 20.41
CA LEU A 37 -14.60 -20.87 21.26
C LEU A 37 -13.42 -21.62 20.63
N SER A 38 -13.66 -22.85 20.13
CA SER A 38 -12.64 -23.62 19.42
C SER A 38 -12.13 -22.91 18.16
N TYR A 39 -13.04 -22.27 17.41
CA TYR A 39 -12.68 -21.47 16.24
C TYR A 39 -11.83 -20.25 16.61
N LEU A 40 -12.18 -19.54 17.70
CA LEU A 40 -11.40 -18.41 18.20
C LEU A 40 -9.99 -18.85 18.64
N ASP A 41 -9.87 -19.99 19.33
CA ASP A 41 -8.57 -20.53 19.76
C ASP A 41 -7.67 -20.85 18.56
N GLU A 42 -8.21 -21.51 17.52
CA GLU A 42 -7.47 -21.81 16.29
C GLU A 42 -7.01 -20.52 15.57
N LEU A 43 -7.86 -19.51 15.53
CA LEU A 43 -7.57 -18.24 14.86
C LEU A 43 -6.48 -17.45 15.58
N LEU A 44 -6.54 -17.38 16.92
CA LEU A 44 -5.51 -16.75 17.75
C LEU A 44 -4.18 -17.49 17.67
N PHE A 45 -4.22 -18.83 17.68
CA PHE A 45 -3.03 -19.67 17.52
C PHE A 45 -2.33 -19.42 16.18
N LYS A 46 -3.09 -19.39 15.07
CA LYS A 46 -2.53 -19.08 13.73
C LYS A 46 -1.94 -17.68 13.66
N GLN A 47 -2.57 -16.70 14.30
CA GLN A 47 -2.03 -15.34 14.36
C GLN A 47 -0.68 -15.34 15.09
N GLN A 48 -0.59 -16.03 16.23
CA GLN A 48 0.63 -16.14 17.03
C GLN A 48 1.76 -16.90 16.31
N GLU A 49 1.44 -17.88 15.47
CA GLU A 49 2.43 -18.54 14.58
C GLU A 49 2.87 -17.67 13.41
N SER A 50 2.03 -16.74 12.94
CA SER A 50 2.35 -15.88 11.80
C SER A 50 3.18 -14.64 12.17
N GLU A 51 3.12 -14.16 13.42
CA GLU A 51 3.97 -13.06 13.90
C GLU A 51 5.49 -13.34 13.85
N PRO A 52 6.01 -14.51 14.26
CA PRO A 52 7.43 -14.79 14.18
C PRO A 52 7.95 -14.86 12.73
N ALA A 53 7.12 -15.26 11.76
CA ALA A 53 7.49 -15.23 10.33
C ALA A 53 7.65 -13.80 9.78
N LEU A 54 6.96 -12.80 10.37
CA LEU A 54 7.14 -11.38 10.04
C LEU A 54 8.37 -10.75 10.73
N GLN A 55 8.82 -11.35 11.83
CA GLN A 55 10.01 -10.94 12.58
C GLN A 55 11.27 -11.73 12.21
N GLU A 56 11.14 -12.79 11.41
CA GLU A 56 12.26 -13.59 10.94
C GLU A 56 13.21 -12.70 10.11
N LEU A 57 14.49 -12.72 10.50
CA LEU A 57 15.52 -11.98 9.80
C LEU A 57 15.81 -12.69 8.48
N LEU A 58 15.68 -11.97 7.38
CA LEU A 58 16.13 -12.42 6.07
C LEU A 58 17.66 -12.55 6.08
N PRO A 59 18.28 -13.24 5.10
CA PRO A 59 19.74 -13.42 5.03
C PRO A 59 20.56 -12.12 5.04
N ASN A 60 19.92 -10.98 4.76
CA ASN A 60 20.50 -9.64 4.84
C ASN A 60 20.51 -9.05 6.27
N GLY A 61 20.09 -9.82 7.29
CA GLY A 61 20.01 -9.39 8.68
C GLY A 61 18.89 -8.39 8.99
N LEU A 62 17.95 -8.20 8.07
CA LEU A 62 16.80 -7.31 8.22
C LEU A 62 15.50 -8.13 8.27
N SER A 63 14.50 -7.63 8.99
CA SER A 63 13.15 -8.18 8.87
C SER A 63 12.58 -7.91 7.48
N SER A 64 11.51 -8.61 7.13
CA SER A 64 10.75 -8.35 5.89
C SER A 64 10.28 -6.90 5.80
N GLN A 65 9.84 -6.32 6.93
CA GLN A 65 9.42 -4.91 6.99
C GLN A 65 10.59 -3.95 6.72
N GLN A 66 11.72 -4.14 7.41
CA GLN A 66 12.91 -3.29 7.23
C GLN A 66 13.48 -3.39 5.80
N THR A 67 13.41 -4.58 5.20
CA THR A 67 13.81 -4.80 3.81
C THR A 67 12.91 -4.04 2.85
N ASN A 68 11.59 -4.10 3.05
CA ASN A 68 10.62 -3.35 2.25
C ASN A 68 10.81 -1.84 2.38
N ASP A 69 11.00 -1.33 3.59
CA ASP A 69 11.23 0.10 3.84
C ASP A 69 12.52 0.59 3.15
N ARG A 70 13.58 -0.22 3.21
CA ARG A 70 14.85 0.08 2.54
C ARG A 70 14.68 0.06 1.02
N ALA A 71 13.98 -0.93 0.47
CA ALA A 71 13.71 -1.01 -0.96
C ALA A 71 12.87 0.19 -1.43
N ALA A 72 11.82 0.55 -0.70
CA ALA A 72 10.96 1.70 -1.00
C ALA A 72 11.75 3.02 -1.05
N LYS A 73 12.69 3.24 -0.11
CA LYS A 73 13.58 4.41 -0.13
C LYS A 73 14.48 4.45 -1.36
N VAL A 74 15.09 3.32 -1.73
CA VAL A 74 15.97 3.24 -2.91
C VAL A 74 15.18 3.51 -4.19
N ILE A 75 14.00 2.89 -4.33
CA ILE A 75 13.10 3.08 -5.46
C ILE A 75 12.66 4.55 -5.56
N THR A 76 12.30 5.16 -4.43
CA THR A 76 11.89 6.58 -4.38
C THR A 76 13.03 7.50 -4.84
N ASN A 77 14.26 7.27 -4.39
CA ASN A 77 15.42 8.06 -4.82
C ASN A 77 15.72 7.88 -6.32
N LEU A 78 15.61 6.66 -6.84
CA LEU A 78 15.79 6.39 -8.27
C LEU A 78 14.77 7.16 -9.11
N HIS A 79 13.50 7.14 -8.71
CA HIS A 79 12.44 7.88 -9.39
C HIS A 79 12.63 9.39 -9.29
N ARG A 80 13.12 9.89 -8.15
CA ARG A 80 13.47 11.31 -7.99
C ARG A 80 14.56 11.73 -8.97
N GLU A 81 15.60 10.92 -9.14
CA GLU A 81 16.66 11.17 -10.10
C GLU A 81 16.16 11.07 -11.56
N ALA A 82 15.31 10.09 -11.87
CA ALA A 82 14.69 9.97 -13.18
C ALA A 82 13.85 11.20 -13.53
N PHE A 83 13.01 11.66 -12.59
CA PHE A 83 12.17 12.84 -12.78
C PHE A 83 12.98 14.12 -12.94
N SER A 84 14.08 14.29 -12.20
CA SER A 84 14.97 15.46 -12.38
C SER A 84 15.62 15.50 -13.78
N LYS A 85 15.74 14.35 -14.44
CA LYS A 85 16.21 14.20 -15.83
C LYS A 85 15.08 14.23 -16.87
N GLY A 86 13.83 14.46 -16.46
CA GLY A 86 12.67 14.50 -17.35
C GLY A 86 12.16 13.12 -17.79
N VAL A 87 12.59 12.04 -17.14
CA VAL A 87 12.18 10.68 -17.48
C VAL A 87 10.88 10.32 -16.75
N PRO A 88 9.79 9.97 -17.45
CA PRO A 88 8.53 9.58 -16.82
C PRO A 88 8.59 8.15 -16.29
N MET A 89 7.67 7.82 -15.37
CA MET A 89 7.48 6.46 -14.87
C MET A 89 6.22 5.85 -15.49
N TYR A 90 6.24 4.55 -15.76
CA TYR A 90 5.06 3.81 -16.21
C TYR A 90 4.68 2.74 -15.19
N TYR A 91 3.41 2.70 -14.80
CA TYR A 91 2.89 1.70 -13.87
C TYR A 91 1.44 1.33 -14.22
N ARG A 92 0.88 0.34 -13.54
CA ARG A 92 -0.53 -0.06 -13.71
C ARG A 92 -1.27 0.05 -12.39
N ASP A 93 -2.49 0.56 -12.44
CA ASP A 93 -3.46 0.52 -11.35
C ASP A 93 -4.86 0.23 -11.91
N ALA A 94 -5.90 0.35 -11.07
CA ALA A 94 -7.28 0.09 -11.46
C ALA A 94 -7.78 0.92 -12.66
N ARG A 95 -7.11 2.03 -13.01
CA ARG A 95 -7.44 2.90 -14.15
C ARG A 95 -6.90 2.37 -15.48
N ALA A 96 -5.97 1.42 -15.47
CA ALA A 96 -5.33 0.83 -16.64
C ALA A 96 -5.81 -0.61 -16.88
N THR A 97 -6.96 -0.75 -17.55
CA THR A 97 -7.68 -2.04 -17.64
C THR A 97 -7.15 -2.99 -18.73
N PRO A 98 -6.96 -2.57 -19.99
CA PRO A 98 -6.41 -3.43 -21.05
C PRO A 98 -4.92 -3.74 -20.81
N PRO A 99 -4.40 -4.84 -21.39
CA PRO A 99 -3.02 -5.29 -21.16
C PRO A 99 -1.93 -4.30 -21.57
N LYS A 100 -2.23 -3.37 -22.49
CA LYS A 100 -1.28 -2.39 -23.03
C LYS A 100 -1.43 -0.99 -22.43
N GLU A 101 -2.38 -0.80 -21.53
CA GLU A 101 -2.55 0.50 -20.87
C GLU A 101 -1.67 0.61 -19.63
N PHE A 102 -1.08 1.79 -19.49
CA PHE A 102 -0.25 2.17 -18.36
C PHE A 102 -0.59 3.59 -17.94
N ILE A 103 -0.39 3.85 -16.65
CA ILE A 103 -0.33 5.19 -16.10
C ILE A 103 1.09 5.70 -16.31
N ARG A 104 1.22 6.80 -17.04
CA ARG A 104 2.45 7.56 -17.20
C ARG A 104 2.49 8.66 -16.14
N ALA A 105 3.30 8.48 -15.10
CA ALA A 105 3.58 9.50 -14.12
C ALA A 105 4.63 10.48 -14.68
N ASN A 106 4.24 11.74 -14.81
CA ASN A 106 5.08 12.76 -15.43
C ASN A 106 6.02 13.43 -14.42
N PRO A 107 7.18 13.94 -14.87
CA PRO A 107 8.11 14.70 -14.04
C PRO A 107 7.59 16.04 -13.50
N ASN A 108 6.33 16.39 -13.76
CA ASN A 108 5.68 17.56 -13.16
C ASN A 108 4.64 17.12 -12.11
N GLY A 109 4.52 15.83 -11.84
CA GLY A 109 3.51 15.24 -10.96
C GLY A 109 2.11 15.13 -11.57
N SER A 110 1.93 15.33 -12.88
CA SER A 110 0.67 14.97 -13.57
C SER A 110 0.68 13.49 -13.96
N GLU A 111 -0.49 12.95 -14.31
CA GLU A 111 -0.57 11.57 -14.82
C GLU A 111 -1.41 11.49 -16.08
N ASP A 112 -0.96 10.62 -16.99
CA ASP A 112 -1.65 10.31 -18.23
C ASP A 112 -1.95 8.81 -18.30
N LEU A 113 -3.09 8.43 -18.86
CA LEU A 113 -3.31 7.08 -19.34
C LEU A 113 -2.74 6.97 -20.76
N VAL A 114 -1.89 5.99 -20.99
CA VAL A 114 -1.21 5.78 -22.26
C VAL A 114 -1.29 4.32 -22.68
N SER A 115 -1.26 4.07 -23.99
CA SER A 115 -0.92 2.75 -24.54
C SER A 115 0.58 2.72 -24.79
N LEU A 116 1.31 1.84 -24.09
CA LEU A 116 2.77 1.73 -24.21
C LEU A 116 3.13 0.54 -25.10
N ASP A 117 3.98 0.78 -26.10
CA ASP A 117 4.68 -0.30 -26.81
C ASP A 117 6.04 -0.52 -26.14
N ILE A 118 6.16 -1.63 -25.42
CA ILE A 118 7.37 -1.98 -24.68
C ILE A 118 8.55 -2.24 -25.63
N SER A 119 8.30 -2.67 -26.87
CA SER A 119 9.36 -3.00 -27.82
C SER A 119 10.07 -1.76 -28.39
N THR A 120 9.34 -0.65 -28.52
CA THR A 120 9.86 0.62 -29.06
C THR A 120 10.04 1.69 -27.99
N ALA A 121 9.52 1.47 -26.78
CA ALA A 121 9.39 2.48 -25.72
C ALA A 121 8.56 3.71 -26.14
N GLU A 122 7.78 3.59 -27.23
CA GLU A 122 6.86 4.63 -27.68
C GLU A 122 5.52 4.47 -26.99
N TYR A 123 4.82 5.59 -26.80
CA TYR A 123 3.49 5.59 -26.21
C TYR A 123 2.53 6.43 -27.02
N THR A 124 1.26 6.03 -26.99
CA THR A 124 0.13 6.84 -27.46
C THR A 124 -0.65 7.34 -26.26
N LEU A 125 -0.86 8.65 -26.17
CA LEU A 125 -1.72 9.25 -25.16
C LEU A 125 -3.17 8.83 -25.39
N ILE A 126 -3.81 8.29 -24.35
CA ILE A 126 -5.24 7.94 -24.37
C ILE A 126 -6.05 9.06 -23.72
N LYS A 127 -5.69 9.44 -22.49
CA LYS A 127 -6.33 10.55 -21.75
C LYS A 127 -5.41 11.11 -20.66
N HIS A 128 -5.58 12.39 -20.35
CA HIS A 128 -5.05 12.97 -19.12
C HIS A 128 -5.88 12.49 -17.93
N LEU A 129 -5.23 12.08 -16.83
CA LEU A 129 -5.91 11.56 -15.64
C LEU A 129 -6.00 12.60 -14.54
N VAL A 130 -4.87 13.20 -14.17
CA VAL A 130 -4.80 14.22 -13.12
C VAL A 130 -3.82 15.33 -13.52
N PRO A 131 -4.07 16.58 -13.09
CA PRO A 131 -3.23 17.71 -13.41
C PRO A 131 -1.89 17.67 -12.65
N LYS A 132 -1.04 18.66 -12.97
CA LYS A 132 0.29 18.85 -12.36
C LYS A 132 0.21 18.86 -10.83
N GLY A 133 1.02 18.04 -10.17
CA GLY A 133 1.15 18.01 -8.71
C GLY A 133 0.11 17.15 -7.99
N GLU A 134 -0.84 16.55 -8.70
CA GLU A 134 -1.92 15.75 -8.10
C GLU A 134 -1.76 14.23 -8.34
N GLY A 135 -0.69 13.83 -9.04
CA GLY A 135 -0.34 12.44 -9.27
C GLY A 135 0.13 11.72 -8.02
N SER A 136 -0.01 10.39 -8.06
CA SER A 136 0.43 9.43 -7.06
C SER A 136 1.91 9.62 -6.70
N TRP A 137 2.73 10.06 -7.66
CA TRP A 137 4.17 10.29 -7.50
C TRP A 137 4.55 11.77 -7.41
N ALA A 138 3.58 12.68 -7.24
CA ALA A 138 3.87 14.12 -7.13
C ALA A 138 4.75 14.46 -5.92
N PHE A 139 4.66 13.68 -4.84
CA PHE A 139 5.47 13.87 -3.63
C PHE A 139 6.99 13.69 -3.86
N VAL A 140 7.39 13.03 -4.94
CA VAL A 140 8.80 12.80 -5.28
C VAL A 140 9.56 14.13 -5.50
N HIS A 141 8.84 15.21 -5.85
CA HIS A 141 9.40 16.56 -6.05
C HIS A 141 9.69 17.34 -4.76
N VAL A 142 9.11 16.96 -3.62
CA VAL A 142 8.96 17.88 -2.46
C VAL A 142 10.25 18.02 -1.62
N GLU A 143 11.31 17.26 -1.89
CA GLU A 143 12.57 17.36 -1.11
C GLU A 143 13.66 18.26 -1.73
N SER A 144 13.46 18.87 -2.92
CA SER A 144 14.50 19.70 -3.54
C SER A 144 14.46 21.20 -3.20
N GLU A 145 13.44 21.70 -2.50
CA GLU A 145 13.30 23.14 -2.20
C GLU A 145 13.69 23.54 -0.77
N SER A 146 13.74 22.63 0.21
CA SER A 146 14.13 22.97 1.59
C SER A 146 15.65 23.10 1.82
N SER A 147 16.49 22.92 0.81
CA SER A 147 17.95 23.10 0.93
C SER A 147 18.50 24.34 0.21
N ARG A 148 17.65 25.25 -0.27
CA ARG A 148 18.09 26.43 -1.05
C ARG A 148 17.84 27.80 -0.41
N THR A 149 17.33 27.89 0.81
CA THR A 149 17.12 29.17 1.52
C THR A 149 18.05 29.34 2.71
N HIS A 150 19.37 29.26 2.51
CA HIS A 150 20.35 29.83 3.46
C HIS A 150 21.62 30.25 2.69
N TYR A 151 21.52 31.28 1.85
CA TYR A 151 22.62 32.22 1.56
C TYR A 151 22.03 33.43 0.82
N ASN A 152 21.84 34.51 1.57
CA ASN A 152 22.08 35.91 1.19
C ASN A 152 21.89 36.78 2.43
#